data_AF-A0A7Y2D7K7-F1
#
_entry.id   AF-A0A7Y2D7K7-F1
#
_cell.length_a   1.000
_cell.length_b   1.000
_cell.length_c   1.000
_cell.angle_alpha   90.00
_cell.angle_beta   90.00
_cell.angle_gamma   90.00
#
_symmetry.space_group_name_H-M   'P 1'
#
loop_
_entity.id
_entity.type
_entity.pdbx_description
1 polymer ?
#
loop_
_entity_poly.entity_id
_entity_poly.type
_entity_poly.pdbx_seq_one_letter_code
_entity_poly.pdbx_strand_id
1 'polypeptide(L)'
;MKLSKESAVEHAKTDLAGRLSKTADEISIKSVKDEEFRDMSLGATATGEVAAQMISYGWRIVLAADGKEYEYRGDKYQLRLVGFNGQNHLVIG
;
A
#
# COMPACT_ATOMS: atom_id res chain seq x y z
N MET A 1 7.95 -5.62 -13.81
CA MET A 1 8.59 -6.26 -12.65
C MET A 1 7.49 -6.90 -11.82
N LYS A 2 7.67 -8.10 -11.24
CA LYS A 2 6.66 -8.66 -10.32
C LYS A 2 7.05 -8.27 -8.91
N LEU A 3 6.15 -7.63 -8.17
CA LEU A 3 6.32 -7.38 -6.74
C LEU A 3 6.23 -8.71 -5.97
N SER A 4 7.00 -8.79 -4.90
CA SER A 4 6.88 -9.81 -3.85
C SER A 4 6.44 -9.12 -2.57
N LYS A 5 5.89 -9.89 -1.62
CA LYS A 5 5.47 -9.37 -0.30
C LYS A 5 6.58 -8.54 0.37
N GLU A 6 7.82 -9.02 0.35
CA GLU A 6 8.98 -8.34 0.93
C GLU A 6 9.31 -7.02 0.21
N SER A 7 9.44 -7.07 -1.12
CA SER A 7 9.73 -5.87 -1.93
C SER A 7 8.60 -4.83 -1.84
N ALA A 8 7.34 -5.26 -1.77
CA ALA A 8 6.20 -4.37 -1.55
C ALA A 8 6.28 -3.62 -0.21
N VAL A 9 6.77 -4.28 0.85
CA VAL A 9 7.00 -3.65 2.16
C VAL A 9 8.13 -2.63 2.07
N GLU A 10 9.25 -2.95 1.42
CA GLU A 10 10.35 -2.01 1.24
C GLU A 10 9.94 -0.76 0.44
N HIS A 11 9.17 -0.96 -0.63
CA HIS A 11 8.61 0.14 -1.42
C HIS A 11 7.61 0.97 -0.61
N ALA A 12 6.74 0.34 0.17
CA ALA A 12 5.78 1.03 1.05
C ALA A 12 6.51 1.87 2.11
N LYS A 13 7.56 1.33 2.72
CA LYS A 13 8.40 2.09 3.68
C LYS A 13 9.06 3.29 3.03
N THR A 14 9.63 3.10 1.83
CA THR A 14 10.33 4.16 1.09
C THR A 14 9.37 5.28 0.68
N ASP A 15 8.19 4.93 0.15
CA ASP A 15 7.14 5.90 -0.18
C ASP A 15 6.67 6.66 1.07
N LEU A 16 6.36 5.96 2.16
CA LEU A 16 5.90 6.61 3.39
C LEU A 16 6.95 7.55 3.98
N ALA A 17 8.21 7.11 4.02
CA ALA A 17 9.33 7.92 4.47
C ALA A 17 9.45 9.21 3.64
N GLY A 18 9.38 9.11 2.31
CA GLY A 18 9.40 10.28 1.42
C GLY A 18 8.22 11.23 1.66
N ARG A 19 6.99 10.69 1.82
CA ARG A 19 5.78 11.49 2.07
C ARG A 19 5.81 12.22 3.41
N LEU A 20 6.37 11.58 4.44
CA LEU A 20 6.48 12.16 5.78
C LEU A 20 7.76 12.96 5.99
N SER A 21 8.64 13.04 4.97
CA SER A 21 10.00 13.62 5.09
C SER A 21 10.79 13.01 6.27
N LYS A 22 10.65 11.69 6.43
CA LYS A 22 11.33 10.87 7.45
C LYS A 22 12.29 9.90 6.80
N THR A 23 13.09 9.22 7.63
CA THR A 23 13.92 8.10 7.16
C THR A 23 13.15 6.79 7.22
N ALA A 24 13.53 5.80 6.40
CA ALA A 24 12.92 4.47 6.42
C ALA A 24 13.10 3.73 7.77
N ASP A 25 14.05 4.16 8.59
CA ASP A 25 14.29 3.63 9.94
C ASP A 25 13.20 4.07 10.93
N GLU A 26 12.67 5.29 10.75
CA GLU A 26 11.54 5.78 11.56
C GLU A 26 10.20 5.13 11.20
N ILE A 27 10.15 4.38 10.10
CA ILE A 27 8.95 3.68 9.66
C ILE A 27 8.95 2.25 10.23
N SER A 28 8.03 1.98 11.13
CA SER A 28 7.85 0.65 11.72
C SER A 28 6.82 -0.16 10.95
N ILE A 29 7.08 -1.45 10.76
CA ILE A 29 6.11 -2.39 10.17
C ILE A 29 5.24 -2.92 11.31
N LYS A 30 3.94 -2.64 11.28
CA LYS A 30 2.97 -3.15 12.26
C LYS A 30 2.45 -4.54 11.88
N SER A 31 2.11 -4.73 10.61
CA SER A 31 1.58 -6.01 10.14
C SER A 31 1.74 -6.15 8.64
N VAL A 32 1.95 -7.39 8.19
CA VAL A 32 1.94 -7.74 6.76
C VAL A 32 1.19 -9.05 6.64
N LYS A 33 0.04 -9.02 5.95
CA LYS A 33 -0.82 -10.21 5.78
C LYS A 33 -1.21 -10.34 4.33
N ASP A 34 -1.32 -11.58 3.86
CA ASP A 34 -2.08 -11.88 2.65
C ASP A 34 -3.56 -11.57 2.88
N GLU A 35 -4.18 -10.93 1.89
CA GLU A 35 -5.59 -10.56 1.93
C GLU A 35 -6.18 -10.63 0.53
N GLU A 36 -7.44 -11.06 0.45
CA GLU A 36 -8.23 -11.07 -0.76
C GLU A 36 -9.02 -9.77 -0.86
N PHE A 37 -8.91 -9.09 -1.99
CA PHE A 37 -9.61 -7.84 -2.26
C PHE A 37 -10.68 -8.04 -3.30
N ARG A 38 -11.80 -7.33 -3.16
CA ARG A 38 -12.98 -7.47 -4.03
C ARG A 38 -12.84 -6.88 -5.43
N ASP A 39 -11.79 -6.11 -5.67
CA ASP A 39 -11.55 -5.38 -6.91
C ASP A 39 -10.06 -5.32 -7.25
N MET A 40 -9.77 -5.05 -8.53
CA MET A 40 -8.41 -4.96 -9.07
C MET A 40 -7.61 -3.80 -8.48
N SER A 41 -8.24 -2.82 -7.86
CA SER A 41 -7.56 -1.71 -7.18
C SER A 41 -7.33 -2.02 -5.70
N LEU A 42 -7.50 -3.28 -5.29
CA LEU A 42 -7.29 -3.78 -3.95
C LEU A 42 -8.17 -3.04 -2.91
N GLY A 43 -9.37 -2.61 -3.31
CA GLY A 43 -10.24 -1.76 -2.49
C GLY A 43 -9.68 -0.37 -2.20
N ALA A 44 -8.65 0.04 -2.94
CA ALA A 44 -7.93 1.31 -2.87
C ALA A 44 -7.98 2.04 -4.22
N THR A 45 -9.17 2.11 -4.82
CA THR A 45 -9.41 2.83 -6.08
C THR A 45 -9.01 4.29 -5.92
N ALA A 46 -8.14 4.78 -6.79
CA ALA A 46 -7.71 6.17 -6.80
C ALA A 46 -8.86 7.07 -7.30
N THR A 47 -8.83 8.35 -6.93
CA THR A 47 -9.84 9.32 -7.36
C THR A 47 -9.89 9.40 -8.90
N GLY A 48 -11.06 9.12 -9.48
CA GLY A 48 -11.27 9.12 -10.93
C GLY A 48 -10.95 7.80 -11.64
N GLU A 49 -10.48 6.78 -10.91
CA GLU A 49 -10.23 5.44 -11.44
C GLU A 49 -11.51 4.58 -11.37
N VAL A 50 -11.69 3.70 -12.36
CA VAL A 50 -12.73 2.66 -12.34
C VAL A 50 -12.06 1.32 -12.11
N ALA A 51 -12.28 0.73 -10.95
CA ALA A 51 -11.74 -0.59 -10.60
C ALA A 51 -12.62 -1.71 -11.19
N ALA A 52 -12.01 -2.68 -11.86
CA ALA A 52 -12.72 -3.88 -12.28
C ALA A 52 -13.08 -4.73 -11.05
N GLN A 53 -14.33 -5.22 -11.01
CA GLN A 53 -14.87 -6.04 -9.92
C GLN A 53 -14.41 -7.50 -10.06
N MET A 54 -13.15 -7.75 -9.70
CA MET A 54 -12.53 -9.08 -9.72
C MET A 54 -11.78 -9.31 -8.41
N ILE A 55 -11.92 -10.51 -7.84
CA ILE A 55 -11.17 -10.90 -6.65
C ILE A 55 -9.68 -10.89 -6.96
N SER A 56 -8.93 -10.12 -6.20
CA SER A 56 -7.48 -9.96 -6.34
C SER A 56 -6.77 -10.42 -5.09
N TYR A 57 -5.79 -11.29 -5.26
CA TYR A 57 -4.94 -11.78 -4.18
C TYR A 57 -3.77 -10.85 -3.99
N GLY A 58 -3.63 -10.29 -2.80
CA GLY A 58 -2.55 -9.35 -2.50
C GLY A 58 -2.11 -9.41 -1.04
N TRP A 59 -1.55 -8.31 -0.60
CA TRP A 59 -1.03 -8.13 0.74
C TRP A 59 -1.54 -6.81 1.31
N ARG A 60 -1.97 -6.85 2.56
CA ARG A 60 -2.22 -5.68 3.39
C ARG A 60 -1.02 -5.44 4.30
N ILE A 61 -0.40 -4.28 4.13
CA ILE A 61 0.80 -3.84 4.81
C ILE A 61 0.40 -2.64 5.68
N VAL A 62 0.50 -2.79 6.99
CA VAL A 62 0.25 -1.68 7.94
C VAL A 62 1.61 -1.20 8.43
N LEU A 63 1.90 0.06 8.16
CA LEU A 63 3.09 0.77 8.64
C LEU A 63 2.68 1.75 9.72
N ALA A 64 3.59 2.08 10.62
CA ALA A 64 3.39 3.12 11.62
C ALA A 64 4.56 4.09 11.63
N ALA A 65 4.23 5.37 11.75
CA ALA A 65 5.18 6.46 11.89
C ALA A 65 4.52 7.59 12.69
N ASP A 66 5.27 8.19 13.62
CA ASP A 66 4.78 9.33 14.41
C ASP A 66 3.48 9.03 15.19
N GLY A 67 3.32 7.78 15.65
CA GLY A 67 2.11 7.33 16.35
C GLY A 67 0.87 7.18 15.47
N LYS A 68 0.99 7.35 14.14
CA LYS A 68 -0.07 7.13 13.16
C LYS A 68 0.17 5.85 12.37
N GLU A 69 -0.92 5.20 11.97
CA GLU A 69 -0.89 4.01 11.13
C GLU A 69 -1.27 4.36 9.70
N TYR A 70 -0.57 3.73 8.76
CA TYR A 70 -0.71 3.92 7.33
C TYR A 70 -0.85 2.57 6.67
N GLU A 71 -1.90 2.42 5.89
CA GLU A 71 -2.22 1.18 5.22
C GLU A 71 -1.80 1.23 3.76
N TYR A 72 -1.02 0.23 3.37
CA TYR A 72 -0.66 -0.05 2.00
C TYR A 72 -1.28 -1.38 1.60
N ARG A 73 -1.76 -1.45 0.36
CA ARG A 73 -2.29 -2.66 -0.25
C ARG A 73 -1.58 -2.88 -1.56
N GLY A 74 -1.03 -4.06 -1.76
CA GLY A 74 -0.28 -4.37 -2.98
C GLY A 74 -0.52 -5.79 -3.45
N ASP A 75 -0.23 -6.04 -4.71
CA ASP A 75 -0.17 -7.37 -5.30
C ASP A 75 1.09 -7.47 -6.16
N LYS A 76 1.27 -8.57 -6.89
CA LYS A 76 2.42 -8.78 -7.78
C LYS A 76 2.59 -7.71 -8.87
N TYR A 77 1.61 -6.85 -9.14
CA TYR A 77 1.64 -5.83 -10.17
C TYR A 77 1.69 -4.40 -9.64
N GLN A 78 1.07 -4.12 -8.50
CA GLN A 78 0.88 -2.75 -8.02
C GLN A 78 1.01 -2.62 -6.51
N LEU A 79 1.23 -1.40 -6.04
CA LEU A 79 1.22 -1.01 -4.65
C LEU A 79 0.43 0.29 -4.50
N ARG A 80 -0.49 0.33 -3.54
CA ARG A 80 -1.40 1.44 -3.31
C ARG A 80 -1.38 1.85 -1.85
N LEU A 81 -1.41 3.14 -1.60
CA LEU A 81 -1.56 3.75 -0.28
C LEU A 81 -3.03 4.10 -0.07
N VAL A 82 -3.60 3.67 1.06
CA VAL A 82 -5.02 3.79 1.37
C VAL A 82 -5.27 5.01 2.25
N GLY A 83 -6.18 5.88 1.83
CA GLY A 83 -6.73 6.97 2.65
C GLY A 83 -5.74 8.06 3.09
N PHE A 84 -4.54 8.12 2.52
CA PHE A 84 -3.56 9.16 2.85
C PHE A 84 -4.05 10.54 2.41
N ASN A 85 -4.19 11.45 3.38
CA ASN A 85 -4.84 12.75 3.21
C ASN A 85 -6.26 12.65 2.60
N GLY A 86 -7.00 11.59 2.93
CA GLY A 86 -8.37 11.36 2.46
C GLY A 86 -8.48 10.80 1.05
N GLN A 87 -7.37 10.39 0.43
CA GLN A 87 -7.34 9.83 -0.92
C GLN A 87 -6.48 8.58 -1.01
N ASN A 88 -6.79 7.71 -1.97
CA ASN A 88 -5.95 6.57 -2.30
C ASN A 88 -4.92 6.97 -3.36
N HIS A 89 -3.69 6.47 -3.23
CA HIS A 89 -2.59 6.81 -4.13
C HIS A 89 -2.00 5.54 -4.75
N LEU A 90 -1.80 5.53 -6.06
CA LEU A 90 -1.01 4.51 -6.73
C LEU A 90 0.48 4.83 -6.51
N VAL A 91 1.19 3.92 -5.83
CA VAL A 91 2.62 4.06 -5.52
C VAL A 91 3.46 3.38 -6.59
N ILE A 92 3.05 2.17 -6.98
CA ILE A 92 3.64 1.37 -8.05
C ILE A 92 2.49 0.82 -8.89
N GLY A 93 2.58 0.90 -10.21
CA GLY A 93 1.63 0.31 -11.16
C GLY A 93 2.19 0.31 -12.58
#